data_AF-A0A101RTC0-F1
#
_entry.id   AF-A0A101RTC0-F1
#
_cell.length_a   1.000
_cell.length_b   1.000
_cell.length_c   1.000
_cell.angle_alpha   90.00
_cell.angle_beta   90.00
_cell.angle_gamma   90.00
#
_symmetry.space_group_name_H-M   'P 1'
#
loop_
_entity.id
_entity.type
_entity.pdbx_description
1 polymer ?
#
loop_
_entity_poly.entity_id
_entity_poly.type
_entity_poly.pdbx_seq_one_letter_code
_entity_poly.pdbx_strand_id
1 'polypeptide(L)'
;MSAPPLDPHYPVAHLRPPRNWINDPNGLVFHDGHYHVSYQYNPYGATHANMHWGHFRSPDLLSWEPLPIALSPTPGGVDGDGCFSGNAVSDGDRLVAFYSAHLVARSPQHQPVTCAVSHDGGTTFRPRGELLIPELPEGCTMYRDPYVWQDGDGWRMLVGAALADGRAATLLYDSPDLETWAYRGPFVARHPEPIGGTEELTGDGWECPQYLPAAGGQAALIFSTWTEPTGPMRVAALIGEEHDGHFKAGAPVWADHGPDCYAPALLRAPGGTSHAGGSGGGRWLLWGWSWEARDQAWAVAGGWAGVLTVPREIHVGGDGTLRQRPATELLALRGERTVQAEGATHGPEPVELGNVGRAFDLTARLEPTGTAGLRLLTTPDGSEYLDIRLDAEAGELVVDRDHASLDTRAHGGAYRMPCPTGQPVDLRVVVDHSIAEVFLTSTGQVLTLRFYPTGQGAWRLQARTAPGTRLRYAVDAWELHPLVIKTPTAGAAEQYGRTGLKEAPQ
;
A
#
# COMPACT_ATOMS: atom_id res chain seq x y z
N MET A 1 3.44 -34.23 9.04
CA MET A 1 2.32 -33.76 8.20
C MET A 1 2.93 -33.05 7.01
N SER A 2 2.66 -33.50 5.78
CA SER A 2 3.10 -32.82 4.57
C SER A 2 2.54 -31.39 4.58
N ALA A 3 3.39 -30.38 4.33
CA ALA A 3 2.91 -29.02 4.17
C ALA A 3 1.79 -29.00 3.12
N PRO A 4 0.65 -28.32 3.36
CA PRO A 4 -0.33 -28.13 2.30
C PRO A 4 0.37 -27.49 1.09
N PRO A 5 0.00 -27.85 -0.14
CA PRO A 5 0.57 -27.21 -1.32
C PRO A 5 0.36 -25.70 -1.19
N LEU A 6 1.43 -24.93 -1.42
CA LEU A 6 1.38 -23.47 -1.41
C LEU A 6 0.32 -23.02 -2.42
N ASP A 7 -0.61 -22.17 -1.98
CA ASP A 7 -1.59 -21.51 -2.85
C ASP A 7 -0.83 -20.90 -4.06
N PRO A 8 -1.18 -21.24 -5.31
CA PRO A 8 -0.48 -20.76 -6.49
C PRO A 8 -0.52 -19.23 -6.64
N HIS A 9 -1.42 -18.55 -5.92
CA HIS A 9 -1.59 -17.11 -5.89
C HIS A 9 -0.78 -16.41 -4.80
N TYR A 10 -0.03 -17.15 -3.99
CA TYR A 10 0.68 -16.63 -2.83
C TYR A 10 1.90 -15.78 -3.25
N PRO A 11 1.92 -14.47 -2.96
CA PRO A 11 3.04 -13.58 -3.30
C PRO A 11 4.29 -13.93 -2.49
N VAL A 12 5.46 -13.81 -3.11
CA VAL A 12 6.74 -14.18 -2.52
C VAL A 12 7.72 -13.02 -2.41
N ALA A 13 7.49 -11.94 -3.15
CA ALA A 13 8.27 -10.71 -3.16
C ALA A 13 7.55 -9.52 -2.49
N HIS A 14 6.32 -9.70 -2.02
CA HIS A 14 5.56 -8.73 -1.23
C HIS A 14 5.43 -9.15 0.23
N LEU A 15 5.46 -8.19 1.15
CA LEU A 15 5.47 -8.48 2.59
C LEU A 15 4.07 -8.89 3.08
N ARG A 16 3.98 -10.09 3.66
CA ARG A 16 2.77 -10.60 4.34
C ARG A 16 3.08 -11.77 5.31
N PRO A 17 2.29 -11.99 6.38
CA PRO A 17 2.48 -13.09 7.33
C PRO A 17 2.00 -14.43 6.78
N PRO A 18 2.58 -15.59 7.16
CA PRO A 18 2.32 -16.94 6.60
C PRO A 18 0.87 -17.28 6.35
N ARG A 19 -0.03 -16.81 7.21
CA ARG A 19 -1.44 -17.14 7.23
C ARG A 19 -2.24 -15.93 7.71
N ASN A 20 -3.55 -16.05 7.55
CA ASN A 20 -4.58 -15.18 8.06
C ASN A 20 -4.65 -13.82 7.36
N TRP A 21 -5.45 -12.92 7.93
CA TRP A 21 -5.78 -11.63 7.34
C TRP A 21 -4.80 -10.55 7.77
N ILE A 22 -4.38 -9.74 6.80
CA ILE A 22 -3.82 -8.41 7.06
C ILE A 22 -4.59 -7.32 6.33
N ASN A 23 -4.48 -6.11 6.85
CA ASN A 23 -4.78 -4.89 6.13
C ASN A 23 -3.65 -3.87 6.29
N ASP A 24 -3.97 -2.72 6.84
CA ASP A 24 -3.18 -1.50 6.80
C ASP A 24 -1.73 -1.71 7.25
N PRO A 25 -0.73 -1.22 6.50
CA PRO A 25 0.62 -1.05 7.05
C PRO A 25 0.58 -0.08 8.23
N ASN A 26 1.22 -0.44 9.34
CA ASN A 26 1.24 0.33 10.58
C ASN A 26 2.66 0.39 11.15
N GLY A 27 2.90 1.31 12.07
CA GLY A 27 4.17 1.32 12.82
C GLY A 27 5.43 1.49 11.95
N LEU A 28 5.30 2.07 10.75
CA LEU A 28 6.40 2.22 9.79
C LEU A 28 7.45 3.21 10.32
N VAL A 29 8.65 2.71 10.63
CA VAL A 29 9.72 3.53 11.20
C VAL A 29 11.09 2.93 10.90
N PHE A 30 12.09 3.78 10.66
CA PHE A 30 13.49 3.35 10.70
C PHE A 30 14.05 3.59 12.11
N HIS A 31 14.52 2.54 12.77
CA HIS A 31 15.04 2.60 14.13
C HIS A 31 16.20 1.63 14.31
N ASP A 32 17.27 2.11 14.94
CA ASP A 32 18.48 1.32 15.25
C ASP A 32 18.96 0.42 14.08
N GLY A 33 19.09 1.02 12.89
CA GLY A 33 19.59 0.34 11.70
C GLY A 33 18.58 -0.55 10.97
N HIS A 34 17.31 -0.59 11.41
CA HIS A 34 16.29 -1.45 10.83
C HIS A 34 15.07 -0.67 10.35
N TYR A 35 14.54 -1.07 9.21
CA TYR A 35 13.18 -0.77 8.77
C TYR A 35 12.21 -1.65 9.55
N HIS A 36 11.30 -1.04 10.31
CA HIS A 36 10.20 -1.73 10.96
C HIS A 36 8.92 -1.54 10.15
N VAL A 37 8.21 -2.64 9.93
CA VAL A 37 6.90 -2.66 9.26
C VAL A 37 5.96 -3.51 10.09
N SER A 38 5.05 -2.85 10.82
CA SER A 38 3.89 -3.48 11.42
C SER A 38 2.70 -3.40 10.46
N TYR A 39 1.62 -4.10 10.79
CA TYR A 39 0.40 -4.14 9.98
C TYR A 39 -0.76 -4.64 10.82
N GLN A 40 -1.98 -4.19 10.53
CA GLN A 40 -3.17 -4.78 11.13
C GLN A 40 -3.24 -6.27 10.77
N TYR A 41 -3.50 -7.11 11.77
CA TYR A 41 -3.42 -8.57 11.67
C TYR A 41 -4.55 -9.24 12.46
N ASN A 42 -5.21 -10.21 11.84
CA ASN A 42 -6.05 -11.16 12.57
C ASN A 42 -5.26 -12.46 12.78
N PRO A 43 -4.78 -12.78 13.98
CA PRO A 43 -4.03 -14.01 14.23
C PRO A 43 -4.91 -15.28 14.19
N TYR A 44 -6.24 -15.14 14.10
CA TYR A 44 -7.19 -16.25 14.23
C TYR A 44 -7.92 -16.63 12.94
N GLY A 45 -7.75 -15.89 11.84
CA GLY A 45 -8.38 -16.24 10.57
C GLY A 45 -8.15 -15.26 9.43
N ALA A 46 -8.52 -15.66 8.22
CA ALA A 46 -8.36 -14.88 6.99
C ALA A 46 -9.53 -13.91 6.71
N THR A 47 -10.08 -13.30 7.76
CA THR A 47 -11.12 -12.28 7.69
C THR A 47 -10.79 -11.08 8.57
N HIS A 48 -11.38 -9.92 8.26
CA HIS A 48 -11.24 -8.72 9.08
C HIS A 48 -11.95 -8.87 10.43
N ALA A 49 -11.21 -9.28 11.46
CA ALA A 49 -11.67 -9.42 12.85
C ALA A 49 -10.47 -9.49 13.81
N ASN A 50 -10.67 -9.21 15.10
CA ASN A 50 -9.63 -9.33 16.14
C ASN A 50 -8.35 -8.58 15.79
N MET A 51 -8.41 -7.27 15.55
CA MET A 51 -7.25 -6.50 15.09
C MET A 51 -6.11 -6.47 16.13
N HIS A 52 -4.97 -7.02 15.73
CA HIS A 52 -3.65 -6.96 16.38
C HIS A 52 -2.69 -6.23 15.43
N TRP A 53 -1.46 -5.95 15.89
CA TRP A 53 -0.38 -5.55 14.99
C TRP A 53 0.63 -6.69 14.83
N GLY A 54 0.73 -7.25 13.63
CA GLY A 54 1.88 -8.07 13.25
C GLY A 54 3.13 -7.21 13.08
N HIS A 55 4.31 -7.83 12.98
CA HIS A 55 5.56 -7.06 12.93
C HIS A 55 6.70 -7.78 12.21
N PHE A 56 7.31 -7.08 11.27
CA PHE A 56 8.61 -7.43 10.71
C PHE A 56 9.61 -6.31 10.94
N ARG A 57 10.89 -6.67 10.96
CA ARG A 57 11.98 -5.73 10.74
C ARG A 57 12.95 -6.21 9.67
N SER A 58 13.65 -5.30 9.01
CA SER A 58 14.65 -5.63 8.00
C SER A 58 15.80 -4.63 8.02
N PRO A 59 17.06 -5.04 7.79
CA PRO A 59 18.17 -4.11 7.62
C PRO A 59 18.28 -3.56 6.18
N ASP A 60 17.63 -4.20 5.20
CA ASP A 60 17.93 -4.02 3.77
C ASP A 60 16.69 -3.99 2.85
N LEU A 61 15.47 -4.07 3.40
CA LEU A 61 14.18 -4.22 2.69
C LEU A 61 13.99 -5.56 1.95
N LEU A 62 14.94 -6.48 2.04
CA LEU A 62 14.96 -7.74 1.29
C LEU A 62 14.88 -8.96 2.21
N SER A 63 15.60 -8.87 3.32
CA SER A 63 15.72 -9.88 4.36
C SER A 63 14.92 -9.44 5.58
N TRP A 64 13.79 -10.09 5.82
CA TRP A 64 12.85 -9.73 6.87
C TRP A 64 12.90 -10.72 8.02
N GLU A 65 12.96 -10.19 9.24
CA GLU A 65 12.82 -10.93 10.48
C GLU A 65 11.39 -10.73 11.02
N PRO A 66 10.57 -11.80 11.13
CA PRO A 66 9.32 -11.72 11.86
C PRO A 66 9.60 -11.53 13.35
N LEU A 67 9.01 -10.50 13.93
CA LEU A 67 9.02 -10.23 15.37
C LEU A 67 7.69 -10.72 15.99
N PRO A 68 7.61 -10.86 17.33
CA PRO A 68 6.35 -11.12 18.01
C PRO A 68 5.26 -10.12 17.61
N ILE A 69 3.99 -10.49 17.80
CA ILE A 69 2.87 -9.56 17.63
C ILE A 69 3.15 -8.31 18.50
N ALA A 70 3.22 -7.14 17.85
CA ALA A 70 3.59 -5.90 18.49
C ALA A 70 2.50 -5.43 19.45
N LEU A 71 1.24 -5.39 19.00
CA LEU A 71 0.09 -4.97 19.79
C LEU A 71 -1.00 -6.05 19.78
N SER A 72 -1.56 -6.33 20.96
CA SER A 72 -2.71 -7.22 21.14
C SER A 72 -3.77 -6.49 21.96
N PRO A 73 -5.07 -6.63 21.64
CA PRO A 73 -6.14 -6.02 22.42
C PRO A 73 -6.03 -6.38 23.90
N THR A 74 -6.15 -5.39 24.79
CA THR A 74 -6.08 -5.62 26.23
C THR A 74 -7.49 -5.97 26.75
N PRO A 75 -7.76 -7.20 27.23
CA PRO A 75 -9.09 -7.55 27.71
C PRO A 75 -9.55 -6.62 28.84
N GLY A 76 -10.71 -5.98 28.65
CA GLY A 76 -11.24 -4.97 29.59
C GLY A 76 -10.52 -3.61 29.57
N GLY A 77 -9.54 -3.43 28.69
CA GLY A 77 -8.82 -2.17 28.47
C GLY A 77 -9.50 -1.27 27.43
N VAL A 78 -8.86 -0.13 27.16
CA VAL A 78 -9.39 0.92 26.25
C VAL A 78 -9.43 0.52 24.77
N ASP A 79 -8.72 -0.55 24.42
CA ASP A 79 -8.56 -1.14 23.08
C ASP A 79 -9.02 -2.61 23.04
N GLY A 80 -9.85 -3.03 23.99
CA GLY A 80 -10.16 -4.44 24.23
C GLY A 80 -10.82 -5.20 23.09
N ASP A 81 -11.37 -4.49 22.09
CA ASP A 81 -11.96 -5.09 20.89
C ASP A 81 -11.06 -4.95 19.64
N GLY A 82 -9.94 -4.23 19.73
CA GLY A 82 -8.99 -4.08 18.62
C GLY A 82 -7.94 -2.98 18.82
N CYS A 83 -6.70 -3.29 18.45
CA CYS A 83 -5.66 -2.29 18.22
C CYS A 83 -5.71 -1.89 16.74
N PHE A 84 -6.38 -0.79 16.42
CA PHE A 84 -6.58 -0.32 15.05
C PHE A 84 -5.36 0.46 14.55
N SER A 85 -5.46 1.09 13.38
CA SER A 85 -4.33 1.65 12.65
C SER A 85 -3.67 2.83 13.34
N GLY A 86 -2.44 3.09 12.92
CA GLY A 86 -1.61 4.21 13.36
C GLY A 86 -0.15 4.00 12.96
N ASN A 87 0.75 4.86 13.44
CA ASN A 87 2.18 4.76 13.14
C ASN A 87 3.06 4.67 14.39
N ALA A 88 4.37 4.52 14.17
CA ALA A 88 5.37 4.52 15.24
C ALA A 88 6.45 5.54 14.92
N VAL A 89 7.07 6.08 15.97
CA VAL A 89 8.20 7.00 15.86
C VAL A 89 9.39 6.49 16.66
N SER A 90 10.58 6.82 16.16
CA SER A 90 11.84 6.59 16.85
C SER A 90 12.16 7.81 17.69
N ASP A 91 12.27 7.63 18.99
CA ASP A 91 12.56 8.71 19.94
C ASP A 91 13.70 8.28 20.87
N GLY A 92 14.92 8.72 20.56
CA GLY A 92 16.12 8.27 21.25
C GLY A 92 16.31 6.75 21.15
N ASP A 93 16.29 6.07 22.30
CA ASP A 93 16.46 4.62 22.44
C ASP A 93 15.13 3.84 22.46
N ARG A 94 13.99 4.52 22.31
CA ARG A 94 12.67 3.91 22.34
C ARG A 94 11.92 4.06 21.01
N LEU A 95 10.97 3.15 20.82
CA LEU A 95 9.91 3.26 19.83
C LEU A 95 8.61 3.58 20.54
N VAL A 96 7.85 4.54 20.02
CA VAL A 96 6.51 4.88 20.50
C VAL A 96 5.51 4.61 19.38
N ALA A 97 4.60 3.66 19.58
CA ALA A 97 3.51 3.35 18.66
C ALA A 97 2.25 4.11 19.10
N PHE A 98 1.66 4.88 18.19
CA PHE A 98 0.37 5.55 18.37
C PHE A 98 -0.67 4.81 17.55
N TYR A 99 -1.84 4.56 18.13
CA TYR A 99 -2.87 3.78 17.47
C TYR A 99 -4.27 4.13 17.94
N SER A 100 -5.25 3.81 17.10
CA SER A 100 -6.67 3.93 17.44
C SER A 100 -7.13 2.79 18.34
N ALA A 101 -7.70 3.15 19.49
CA ALA A 101 -8.20 2.19 20.47
C ALA A 101 -9.67 1.85 20.18
N HIS A 102 -9.92 0.63 19.67
CA HIS A 102 -11.27 0.20 19.32
C HIS A 102 -11.98 -0.48 20.49
N LEU A 103 -13.19 0.00 20.75
CA LEU A 103 -14.16 -0.62 21.64
C LEU A 103 -15.55 -0.53 21.00
N VAL A 104 -16.19 -1.67 20.76
CA VAL A 104 -17.51 -1.78 20.13
C VAL A 104 -18.55 -1.00 20.93
N ALA A 105 -18.47 -1.08 22.26
CA ALA A 105 -19.39 -0.38 23.17
C ALA A 105 -19.26 1.16 23.12
N ARG A 106 -18.15 1.70 22.60
CA ARG A 106 -17.95 3.16 22.45
C ARG A 106 -18.58 3.66 21.16
N SER A 107 -18.06 3.19 20.03
CA SER A 107 -18.54 3.51 18.69
C SER A 107 -17.67 2.77 17.66
N PRO A 108 -18.25 2.28 16.56
CA PRO A 108 -17.45 1.74 15.45
C PRO A 108 -16.59 2.81 14.76
N GLN A 109 -17.03 4.08 14.76
CA GLN A 109 -16.37 5.17 14.02
C GLN A 109 -15.56 6.13 14.90
N HIS A 110 -15.78 6.16 16.21
CA HIS A 110 -14.98 6.96 17.14
C HIS A 110 -13.97 6.10 17.88
N GLN A 111 -12.73 6.14 17.40
CA GLN A 111 -11.63 5.30 17.84
C GLN A 111 -10.49 6.21 18.36
N PRO A 112 -10.61 6.73 19.60
CA PRO A 112 -9.65 7.66 20.18
C PRO A 112 -8.24 7.10 20.24
N VAL A 113 -7.27 8.01 20.37
CA VAL A 113 -5.85 7.68 20.29
C VAL A 113 -5.31 7.20 21.64
N THR A 114 -4.52 6.14 21.61
CA THR A 114 -3.64 5.70 22.72
C THR A 114 -2.24 5.40 22.18
N CYS A 115 -1.33 4.96 23.04
CA CYS A 115 0.02 4.60 22.65
C CYS A 115 0.58 3.38 23.41
N ALA A 116 1.67 2.83 22.87
CA ALA A 116 2.48 1.80 23.50
C ALA A 116 3.97 2.06 23.25
N VAL A 117 4.83 1.68 24.19
CA VAL A 117 6.28 1.97 24.13
C VAL A 117 7.09 0.69 24.12
N SER A 118 8.12 0.65 23.27
CA SER A 118 9.16 -0.39 23.25
C SER A 118 10.52 0.21 23.55
N HIS A 119 11.31 -0.49 24.37
CA HIS A 119 12.70 -0.16 24.72
C HIS A 119 13.68 -1.28 24.31
N ASP A 120 13.23 -2.25 23.51
CA ASP A 120 13.98 -3.44 23.12
C ASP A 120 14.00 -3.63 21.60
N GLY A 121 14.12 -2.51 20.88
CA GLY A 121 14.19 -2.48 19.42
C GLY A 121 12.92 -3.00 18.75
N GLY A 122 11.76 -2.76 19.36
CA GLY A 122 10.45 -3.16 18.82
C GLY A 122 10.05 -4.61 19.10
N THR A 123 10.79 -5.34 19.94
CA THR A 123 10.47 -6.75 20.23
C THR A 123 9.23 -6.88 21.12
N THR A 124 9.08 -5.99 22.10
CA THR A 124 7.90 -5.92 22.97
C THR A 124 7.41 -4.48 23.10
N PHE A 125 6.09 -4.29 23.04
CA PHE A 125 5.44 -3.01 23.30
C PHE A 125 4.61 -3.10 24.58
N ARG A 126 4.75 -2.11 25.46
CA ARG A 126 3.95 -1.97 26.67
C ARG A 126 2.85 -0.93 26.42
N PRO A 127 1.56 -1.32 26.40
CA PRO A 127 0.48 -0.37 26.20
C PRO A 127 0.40 0.59 27.38
N ARG A 128 -0.01 1.83 27.11
CA ARG A 128 -0.24 2.86 28.13
C ARG A 128 -1.31 2.43 29.15
N GLY A 129 -2.33 1.69 28.71
CA GLY A 129 -3.45 1.21 29.53
C GLY A 129 -4.62 2.20 29.65
N GLU A 130 -4.45 3.45 29.19
CA GLU A 130 -5.48 4.48 29.14
C GLU A 130 -5.45 5.21 27.78
N LEU A 131 -6.46 6.03 27.49
CA LEU A 131 -6.47 6.87 26.29
C LEU A 131 -5.46 8.00 26.44
N LEU A 132 -4.70 8.28 25.38
CA LEU A 132 -3.79 9.41 25.31
C LEU A 132 -4.54 10.70 24.94
N ILE A 133 -5.47 10.59 23.99
CA ILE A 133 -6.37 11.68 23.60
C ILE A 133 -7.81 11.16 23.82
N PRO A 134 -8.37 11.34 25.03
CA PRO A 134 -9.69 10.80 25.37
C PRO A 134 -10.84 11.63 24.78
N GLU A 135 -10.64 12.93 24.62
CA GLU A 135 -11.67 13.86 24.13
C GLU A 135 -11.70 13.85 22.60
N LEU A 136 -12.89 13.61 22.04
CA LEU A 136 -13.11 13.70 20.60
C LEU A 136 -13.42 15.16 20.24
N PRO A 137 -12.84 15.69 19.16
CA PRO A 137 -13.19 17.02 18.68
C PRO A 137 -14.68 17.13 18.35
N GLU A 138 -15.29 18.27 18.72
CA GLU A 138 -16.71 18.51 18.50
C GLU A 138 -17.08 18.38 17.02
N GLY A 139 -18.23 17.75 16.74
CA GLY A 139 -18.74 17.61 15.38
C GLY A 139 -18.08 16.50 14.56
N CYS A 140 -17.17 15.70 15.11
CA CYS A 140 -16.67 14.50 14.44
C CYS A 140 -17.71 13.37 14.48
N THR A 141 -17.89 12.68 13.36
CA THR A 141 -18.67 11.43 13.21
C THR A 141 -17.77 10.22 12.96
N MET A 142 -16.52 10.48 12.60
CA MET A 142 -15.43 9.51 12.47
C MET A 142 -14.15 10.15 13.04
N TYR A 143 -13.34 9.35 13.74
CA TYR A 143 -12.06 9.79 14.30
C TYR A 143 -11.14 8.58 14.52
N ARG A 144 -10.05 8.46 13.73
CA ARG A 144 -9.10 7.34 13.82
C ARG A 144 -7.78 7.56 13.06
N ASP A 145 -6.88 6.58 13.18
CA ASP A 145 -5.64 6.41 12.41
C ASP A 145 -4.64 7.55 12.64
N PRO A 146 -4.05 7.68 13.85
CA PRO A 146 -3.06 8.70 14.13
C PRO A 146 -1.78 8.52 13.32
N TYR A 147 -1.27 9.60 12.75
CA TYR A 147 0.04 9.69 12.11
C TYR A 147 0.90 10.76 12.77
N VAL A 148 1.98 10.33 13.42
CA VAL A 148 2.90 11.19 14.18
C VAL A 148 4.23 11.35 13.45
N TRP A 149 4.74 12.59 13.38
CA TRP A 149 6.09 12.87 12.89
C TRP A 149 6.77 13.95 13.71
N GLN A 150 8.09 13.98 13.62
CA GLN A 150 8.91 15.02 14.25
C GLN A 150 8.90 16.28 13.37
N ASP A 151 8.63 17.43 13.99
CA ASP A 151 8.68 18.74 13.35
C ASP A 151 9.49 19.72 14.22
N GLY A 152 10.68 20.09 13.74
CA GLY A 152 11.67 20.82 14.53
C GLY A 152 12.04 20.05 15.82
N ASP A 153 11.96 20.75 16.96
CA ASP A 153 12.22 20.19 18.29
C ASP A 153 10.97 19.51 18.92
N GLY A 154 9.83 19.55 18.23
CA GLY A 154 8.57 18.99 18.70
C GLY A 154 8.01 17.90 17.79
N TRP A 155 6.76 17.55 18.06
CA TRP A 155 6.03 16.48 17.39
C TRP A 155 4.66 16.96 16.97
N ARG A 156 4.16 16.39 15.87
CA ARG A 156 2.82 16.68 15.36
C ARG A 156 2.11 15.39 15.02
N MET A 157 0.79 15.42 15.11
CA MET A 157 -0.08 14.30 14.82
C MET A 157 -1.20 14.74 13.89
N LEU A 158 -1.45 13.95 12.85
CA LEU A 158 -2.69 13.97 12.09
C LEU A 158 -3.60 12.84 12.55
N VAL A 159 -4.90 13.08 12.60
CA VAL A 159 -5.93 12.05 12.81
C VAL A 159 -6.99 12.18 11.73
N GLY A 160 -7.36 11.08 11.09
CA GLY A 160 -8.39 11.03 10.06
C GLY A 160 -9.79 11.20 10.65
N ALA A 161 -10.65 11.94 9.96
CA ALA A 161 -11.98 12.25 10.46
C ALA A 161 -13.04 12.42 9.35
N ALA A 162 -14.29 12.28 9.77
CA ALA A 162 -15.48 12.77 9.09
C ALA A 162 -16.19 13.75 10.03
N LEU A 163 -16.76 14.81 9.46
CA LEU A 163 -17.46 15.85 10.20
C LEU A 163 -18.97 15.77 9.95
N ALA A 164 -19.77 16.14 10.95
CA ALA A 164 -21.22 16.12 10.93
C ALA A 164 -21.83 17.04 9.85
N ASP A 165 -21.06 17.98 9.30
CA ASP A 165 -21.46 18.84 8.19
C ASP A 165 -21.17 18.24 6.79
N GLY A 166 -20.75 16.97 6.75
CA GLY A 166 -20.52 16.22 5.51
C GLY A 166 -19.16 16.49 4.86
N ARG A 167 -18.20 17.03 5.61
CA ARG A 167 -16.81 17.17 5.17
C ARG A 167 -15.95 16.03 5.72
N ALA A 168 -15.06 15.51 4.89
CA ALA A 168 -13.92 14.73 5.36
C ALA A 168 -12.83 15.67 5.88
N ALA A 169 -12.04 15.23 6.86
CA ALA A 169 -10.99 16.05 7.45
C ALA A 169 -9.77 15.25 7.91
N THR A 170 -8.65 15.97 8.04
CA THR A 170 -7.54 15.57 8.90
C THR A 170 -7.35 16.61 9.99
N LEU A 171 -7.20 16.14 11.23
CA LEU A 171 -7.15 16.95 12.43
C LEU A 171 -5.72 17.04 12.94
N LEU A 172 -5.28 18.24 13.32
CA LEU A 172 -3.90 18.50 13.72
C LEU A 172 -3.76 18.64 15.23
N TYR A 173 -2.70 18.02 15.77
CA TYR A 173 -2.26 18.19 17.14
C TYR A 173 -0.77 18.46 17.19
N ASP A 174 -0.33 19.26 18.16
CA ASP A 174 1.09 19.51 18.46
C ASP A 174 1.44 18.92 19.84
N SER A 175 2.67 18.44 19.99
CA SER A 175 3.20 17.93 21.26
C SER A 175 4.69 18.27 21.44
N PRO A 176 5.12 18.71 22.64
CA PRO A 176 6.54 18.89 22.92
C PRO A 176 7.26 17.59 23.31
N ASP A 177 6.53 16.55 23.71
CA ASP A 177 7.09 15.43 24.49
C ASP A 177 6.50 14.05 24.16
N LEU A 178 5.63 13.95 23.15
CA LEU A 178 4.86 12.75 22.76
C LEU A 178 3.77 12.32 23.75
N GLU A 179 3.65 12.99 24.90
CA GLU A 179 2.74 12.64 26.00
C GLU A 179 1.56 13.62 26.09
N THR A 180 1.85 14.92 25.94
CA THR A 180 0.85 15.99 26.03
C THR A 180 0.54 16.50 24.63
N TRP A 181 -0.73 16.41 24.21
CA TRP A 181 -1.17 16.78 22.87
C TRP A 181 -2.16 17.94 22.91
N ALA A 182 -1.87 19.01 22.16
CA ALA A 182 -2.73 20.18 22.01
C ALA A 182 -3.44 20.15 20.66
N TYR A 183 -4.77 20.07 20.65
CA TYR A 183 -5.57 20.16 19.43
C TYR A 183 -5.46 21.56 18.80
N ARG A 184 -5.19 21.61 17.49
CA ARG A 184 -5.00 22.86 16.74
C ARG A 184 -6.14 23.18 15.77
N GLY A 185 -7.06 22.24 15.58
CA GLY A 185 -8.13 22.34 14.58
C GLY A 185 -7.89 21.43 13.38
N PRO A 186 -8.75 21.53 12.35
CA PRO A 186 -8.54 20.82 11.09
C PRO A 186 -7.27 21.32 10.38
N PHE A 187 -6.37 20.39 10.07
CA PHE A 187 -5.27 20.61 9.13
C PHE A 187 -5.84 20.94 7.75
N VAL A 188 -6.84 20.16 7.32
CA VAL A 188 -7.69 20.42 6.16
C VAL A 188 -9.04 19.75 6.38
N ALA A 189 -10.11 20.37 5.87
CA ALA A 189 -11.45 19.80 5.82
C ALA A 189 -12.13 20.19 4.50
N ARG A 190 -12.65 19.21 3.76
CA ARG A 190 -13.22 19.41 2.42
C ARG A 190 -14.51 18.62 2.26
N HIS A 191 -15.45 19.17 1.51
CA HIS A 191 -16.58 18.38 1.00
C HIS A 191 -16.06 17.35 -0.02
N PRO A 192 -16.83 16.29 -0.32
CA PRO A 192 -16.49 15.35 -1.37
C PRO A 192 -16.22 16.08 -2.70
N GLU A 193 -15.03 15.89 -3.28
CA GLU A 193 -14.60 16.49 -4.54
C GLU A 193 -14.13 15.42 -5.53
N PRO A 194 -14.34 15.60 -6.85
CA PRO A 194 -13.83 14.70 -7.89
C PRO A 194 -12.31 14.56 -7.87
N ILE A 195 -11.79 13.34 -8.01
CA ILE A 195 -10.35 13.05 -7.95
C ILE A 195 -9.77 12.85 -9.35
N GLY A 196 -8.68 13.55 -9.67
CA GLY A 196 -7.93 13.30 -10.91
C GLY A 196 -8.76 13.46 -12.20
N GLY A 197 -9.85 14.24 -12.16
CA GLY A 197 -10.77 14.42 -13.28
C GLY A 197 -11.75 13.26 -13.52
N THR A 198 -11.88 12.31 -12.59
CA THR A 198 -12.88 11.23 -12.64
C THR A 198 -14.18 11.65 -11.93
N GLU A 199 -15.23 10.81 -11.98
CA GLU A 199 -16.48 11.02 -11.22
C GLU A 199 -16.38 10.52 -9.77
N GLU A 200 -15.30 9.82 -9.41
CA GLU A 200 -15.09 9.32 -8.05
C GLU A 200 -14.65 10.45 -7.12
N LEU A 201 -15.22 10.45 -5.92
CA LEU A 201 -15.08 11.54 -4.96
C LEU A 201 -14.07 11.19 -3.86
N THR A 202 -13.53 12.22 -3.21
CA THR A 202 -12.70 12.10 -1.99
C THR A 202 -13.41 11.52 -0.78
N GLY A 203 -14.72 11.28 -0.86
CA GLY A 203 -15.54 10.76 0.23
C GLY A 203 -15.83 11.77 1.33
N ASP A 204 -16.64 11.34 2.30
CA ASP A 204 -17.07 12.12 3.46
C ASP A 204 -16.30 11.77 4.74
N GLY A 205 -15.42 10.76 4.69
CA GLY A 205 -14.41 10.46 5.72
C GLY A 205 -13.05 10.14 5.13
N TRP A 206 -11.97 10.51 5.85
CA TRP A 206 -10.60 10.15 5.49
C TRP A 206 -9.96 9.27 6.55
N GLU A 207 -9.37 8.16 6.10
CA GLU A 207 -8.61 7.20 6.89
C GLU A 207 -7.11 7.33 6.62
N CYS A 208 -6.29 6.79 7.54
CA CYS A 208 -4.85 6.63 7.38
C CYS A 208 -4.12 7.86 6.78
N PRO A 209 -4.31 9.08 7.32
CA PRO A 209 -3.64 10.25 6.77
C PRO A 209 -2.12 10.16 6.94
N GLN A 210 -1.38 10.63 5.94
CA GLN A 210 0.08 10.65 5.91
C GLN A 210 0.55 12.00 5.38
N TYR A 211 1.54 12.62 6.03
CA TYR A 211 2.11 13.89 5.58
C TYR A 211 3.50 13.69 5.00
N LEU A 212 3.65 13.98 3.70
CA LEU A 212 4.92 14.00 2.99
C LEU A 212 5.42 15.45 2.94
N PRO A 213 6.42 15.83 3.75
CA PRO A 213 6.86 17.22 3.86
C PRO A 213 7.57 17.71 2.59
N ALA A 214 7.56 19.03 2.40
CA ALA A 214 8.18 19.70 1.27
C ALA A 214 9.71 19.54 1.26
N ALA A 215 10.25 19.15 0.11
CA ALA A 215 11.68 19.06 -0.16
C ALA A 215 12.23 20.30 -0.90
N GLY A 216 11.79 21.50 -0.50
CA GLY A 216 12.08 22.76 -1.21
C GLY A 216 11.07 23.13 -2.31
N GLY A 217 9.90 22.48 -2.31
CA GLY A 217 8.78 22.73 -3.21
C GLY A 217 7.45 22.49 -2.49
N GLN A 218 6.51 21.79 -3.13
CA GLN A 218 5.23 21.43 -2.50
C GLN A 218 5.36 20.19 -1.60
N ALA A 219 4.50 20.13 -0.58
CA ALA A 219 4.24 18.95 0.25
C ALA A 219 3.02 18.18 -0.27
N ALA A 220 2.78 16.98 0.27
CA ALA A 220 1.57 16.22 -0.01
C ALA A 220 0.93 15.66 1.25
N LEU A 221 -0.39 15.74 1.33
CA LEU A 221 -1.21 14.97 2.28
C LEU A 221 -1.80 13.78 1.52
N ILE A 222 -1.48 12.56 1.94
CA ILE A 222 -1.94 11.32 1.33
C ILE A 222 -2.92 10.67 2.30
N PHE A 223 -4.04 10.14 1.83
CA PHE A 223 -5.08 9.57 2.69
C PHE A 223 -5.92 8.55 1.94
N SER A 224 -6.62 7.74 2.71
CA SER A 224 -7.59 6.77 2.22
C SER A 224 -8.99 7.38 2.21
N THR A 225 -9.66 7.34 1.05
CA THR A 225 -11.01 7.90 0.86
C THR A 225 -12.06 6.91 1.36
N TRP A 226 -13.06 7.38 2.10
CA TRP A 226 -14.11 6.56 2.69
C TRP A 226 -15.47 7.26 2.56
N THR A 227 -16.54 6.51 2.25
CA THR A 227 -17.91 7.05 2.10
C THR A 227 -18.97 6.13 2.69
N GLU A 228 -19.88 6.59 3.53
CA GLU A 228 -21.03 5.78 3.99
C GLU A 228 -22.11 5.66 2.89
N PRO A 229 -22.74 4.48 2.66
CA PRO A 229 -22.46 3.17 3.28
C PRO A 229 -21.47 2.31 2.48
N THR A 230 -20.87 2.85 1.40
CA THR A 230 -19.94 2.12 0.52
C THR A 230 -18.69 1.62 1.25
N GLY A 231 -18.22 2.38 2.24
CA GLY A 231 -17.01 2.11 3.02
C GLY A 231 -15.72 2.59 2.33
N PRO A 232 -14.60 1.86 2.51
CA PRO A 232 -13.30 2.24 1.98
C PRO A 232 -13.28 2.18 0.45
N MET A 233 -12.61 3.14 -0.19
CA MET A 233 -12.50 3.23 -1.65
C MET A 233 -11.06 3.12 -2.15
N ARG A 234 -10.27 4.20 -2.15
CA ARG A 234 -8.91 4.23 -2.74
C ARG A 234 -7.99 5.22 -2.02
N VAL A 235 -6.72 5.29 -2.44
CA VAL A 235 -5.75 6.27 -1.90
C VAL A 235 -5.69 7.52 -2.77
N ALA A 236 -6.00 8.66 -2.17
CA ALA A 236 -5.88 9.97 -2.80
C ALA A 236 -4.77 10.80 -2.15
N ALA A 237 -4.39 11.89 -2.82
CA ALA A 237 -3.47 12.87 -2.31
C ALA A 237 -3.92 14.30 -2.63
N LEU A 238 -3.61 15.22 -1.73
CA LEU A 238 -3.67 16.65 -1.92
C LEU A 238 -2.24 17.19 -1.96
N ILE A 239 -1.90 17.92 -3.02
CA ILE A 239 -0.58 18.52 -3.21
C ILE A 239 -0.67 20.03 -2.97
N GLY A 240 0.20 20.56 -2.12
CA GLY A 240 0.03 21.91 -1.59
C GLY A 240 1.12 22.34 -0.63
N GLU A 241 0.78 23.33 0.18
CA GLU A 241 1.66 23.92 1.17
C GLU A 241 0.95 24.03 2.51
N GLU A 242 1.71 23.88 3.60
CA GLU A 242 1.22 24.22 4.93
C GLU A 242 1.49 25.68 5.24
N HIS A 243 0.46 26.43 5.66
CA HIS A 243 0.59 27.77 6.24
C HIS A 243 -0.13 27.81 7.60
N ASP A 244 0.60 28.16 8.66
CA ASP A 244 0.06 28.37 10.02
C ASP A 244 -0.78 27.19 10.56
N GLY A 245 -0.34 25.94 10.33
CA GLY A 245 -1.07 24.75 10.76
C GLY A 245 -2.27 24.37 9.90
N HIS A 246 -2.41 24.96 8.71
CA HIS A 246 -3.43 24.62 7.73
C HIS A 246 -2.82 24.23 6.38
N PHE A 247 -3.30 23.14 5.80
CA PHE A 247 -2.84 22.64 4.51
C PHE A 247 -3.69 23.20 3.36
N LYS A 248 -3.08 24.08 2.56
CA LYS A 248 -3.68 24.67 1.37
C LYS A 248 -3.20 23.91 0.15
N ALA A 249 -4.12 23.22 -0.50
CA ALA A 249 -3.81 22.33 -1.61
C ALA A 249 -4.70 22.59 -2.83
N GLY A 250 -4.25 22.11 -3.98
CA GLY A 250 -5.03 22.10 -5.21
C GLY A 250 -6.15 21.07 -5.22
N ALA A 251 -6.54 20.64 -6.42
CA ALA A 251 -7.47 19.55 -6.62
C ALA A 251 -6.87 18.20 -6.16
N PRO A 252 -7.68 17.26 -5.67
CA PRO A 252 -7.21 15.94 -5.29
C PRO A 252 -6.80 15.10 -6.50
N VAL A 253 -5.78 14.27 -6.30
CA VAL A 253 -5.25 13.33 -7.30
C VAL A 253 -5.16 11.93 -6.72
N TRP A 254 -5.13 10.91 -7.58
CA TRP A 254 -4.87 9.54 -7.13
C TRP A 254 -3.40 9.39 -6.71
N ALA A 255 -3.17 8.75 -5.56
CA ALA A 255 -1.83 8.28 -5.21
C ALA A 255 -1.54 6.93 -5.86
N ASP A 256 -2.55 6.11 -6.08
CA ASP A 256 -2.49 4.88 -6.86
C ASP A 256 -3.74 4.82 -7.73
N HIS A 257 -3.58 4.60 -9.03
CA HIS A 257 -4.69 4.57 -9.97
C HIS A 257 -5.38 3.20 -10.03
N GLY A 258 -4.81 2.21 -9.36
CA GLY A 258 -5.35 0.86 -9.29
C GLY A 258 -6.50 0.73 -8.29
N PRO A 259 -7.28 -0.34 -8.38
CA PRO A 259 -8.37 -0.62 -7.45
C PRO A 259 -7.89 -1.19 -6.11
N ASP A 260 -6.72 -1.83 -6.07
CA ASP A 260 -6.34 -2.68 -4.95
C ASP A 260 -5.13 -2.10 -4.20
N CYS A 261 -5.26 -0.83 -3.80
CA CYS A 261 -4.34 -0.13 -2.94
C CYS A 261 -5.14 0.77 -1.99
N TYR A 262 -4.93 0.59 -0.69
CA TYR A 262 -5.58 1.32 0.39
C TYR A 262 -4.63 1.51 1.57
N ALA A 263 -5.00 2.33 2.55
CA ALA A 263 -4.29 2.56 3.80
C ALA A 263 -2.79 2.86 3.61
N PRO A 264 -2.45 4.03 3.02
CA PRO A 264 -1.05 4.41 2.80
C PRO A 264 -0.32 4.57 4.14
N ALA A 265 0.96 4.17 4.19
CA ALA A 265 1.83 4.46 5.32
C ALA A 265 3.23 4.88 4.87
N LEU A 266 3.70 6.03 5.37
CA LEU A 266 5.02 6.58 5.08
C LEU A 266 6.08 6.12 6.08
N LEU A 267 7.29 5.92 5.58
CA LEU A 267 8.50 5.68 6.37
C LEU A 267 9.58 6.65 5.91
N ARG A 268 10.13 7.45 6.83
CA ARG A 268 11.35 8.22 6.57
C ARG A 268 12.57 7.33 6.83
N ALA A 269 13.38 7.13 5.80
CA ALA A 269 14.57 6.27 5.87
C ALA A 269 15.85 7.05 5.60
N PRO A 270 17.01 6.59 6.12
CA PRO A 270 18.30 7.12 5.69
C PRO A 270 18.59 6.78 4.23
N GLY A 271 19.40 7.62 3.56
CA GLY A 271 19.83 7.40 2.18
C GLY A 271 18.77 7.78 1.13
N GLY A 272 19.15 7.68 -0.14
CA GLY A 272 18.35 8.10 -1.30
C GLY A 272 18.98 9.26 -2.08
N THR A 273 18.54 9.45 -3.33
CA THR A 273 18.96 10.57 -4.19
C THR A 273 18.22 11.84 -3.77
N SER A 274 18.51 12.38 -2.58
CA SER A 274 17.85 13.61 -2.11
C SER A 274 18.41 14.83 -2.84
N HIS A 275 17.56 15.49 -3.63
CA HIS A 275 17.74 16.87 -4.07
C HIS A 275 17.36 17.92 -3.01
N ALA A 276 17.11 17.51 -1.77
CA ALA A 276 16.86 18.44 -0.67
C ALA A 276 18.14 18.69 0.12
N GLY A 277 18.72 19.88 -0.05
CA GLY A 277 19.82 20.39 0.76
C GLY A 277 19.36 20.64 2.19
N GLY A 278 19.77 19.77 3.10
CA GLY A 278 19.67 19.90 4.54
C GLY A 278 20.45 18.74 5.15
N SER A 279 21.41 19.02 6.03
CA SER A 279 22.39 18.06 6.54
C SER A 279 21.75 16.78 7.11
N GLY A 280 21.78 15.69 6.33
CA GLY A 280 21.28 14.37 6.68
C GLY A 280 20.35 13.77 5.62
N GLY A 281 20.86 13.56 4.39
CA GLY A 281 20.08 13.06 3.25
C GLY A 281 19.28 11.79 3.58
N GLY A 282 17.97 11.84 3.31
CA GLY A 282 17.04 10.73 3.52
C GLY A 282 16.01 10.67 2.40
N ARG A 283 15.25 9.59 2.37
CA ARG A 283 14.17 9.33 1.41
C ARG A 283 12.88 9.00 2.15
N TRP A 284 11.77 9.15 1.45
CA TRP A 284 10.48 8.68 1.91
C TRP A 284 10.12 7.40 1.16
N LEU A 285 9.71 6.40 1.92
CA LEU A 285 9.12 5.17 1.41
C LEU A 285 7.63 5.16 1.72
N LEU A 286 6.85 4.56 0.83
CA LEU A 286 5.41 4.34 0.97
C LEU A 286 5.13 2.84 0.82
N TRP A 287 4.28 2.33 1.70
CA TRP A 287 3.53 1.09 1.49
C TRP A 287 2.04 1.38 1.45
N GLY A 288 1.29 0.57 0.72
CA GLY A 288 -0.15 0.45 0.85
C GLY A 288 -0.54 -1.00 1.17
N TRP A 289 -1.77 -1.18 1.62
CA TRP A 289 -2.43 -2.48 1.68
C TRP A 289 -3.12 -2.78 0.34
N SER A 290 -2.86 -3.95 -0.21
CA SER A 290 -3.61 -4.53 -1.32
C SER A 290 -4.55 -5.60 -0.78
N TRP A 291 -5.85 -5.33 -0.83
CA TRP A 291 -6.90 -6.29 -0.48
C TRP A 291 -7.07 -7.37 -1.55
N GLU A 292 -8.02 -8.29 -1.36
CA GLU A 292 -8.28 -9.36 -2.32
C GLU A 292 -9.24 -8.92 -3.43
N ALA A 293 -8.94 -9.29 -4.68
CA ALA A 293 -9.88 -9.20 -5.81
C ALA A 293 -10.48 -10.58 -6.16
N ARG A 294 -10.86 -11.30 -5.11
CA ARG A 294 -11.55 -12.59 -5.17
C ARG A 294 -12.56 -12.68 -4.04
N ASP A 295 -13.53 -13.56 -4.18
CA ASP A 295 -14.53 -13.79 -3.16
C ASP A 295 -13.91 -14.21 -1.82
N GLN A 296 -14.49 -13.71 -0.73
CA GLN A 296 -13.98 -13.94 0.63
C GLN A 296 -13.88 -15.43 0.98
N ALA A 297 -14.85 -16.25 0.55
CA ALA A 297 -14.82 -17.69 0.81
C ALA A 297 -13.60 -18.39 0.16
N TRP A 298 -13.13 -17.88 -0.99
CA TRP A 298 -11.92 -18.38 -1.63
C TRP A 298 -10.67 -17.98 -0.84
N ALA A 299 -10.56 -16.73 -0.41
CA ALA A 299 -9.45 -16.28 0.44
C ALA A 299 -9.41 -17.06 1.78
N VAL A 300 -10.56 -17.26 2.41
CA VAL A 300 -10.69 -18.07 3.64
C VAL A 300 -10.24 -19.52 3.41
N ALA A 301 -10.60 -20.13 2.29
CA ALA A 301 -10.14 -21.48 1.94
C ALA A 301 -8.63 -21.54 1.68
N GLY A 302 -8.04 -20.47 1.13
CA GLY A 302 -6.58 -20.32 1.00
C GLY A 302 -5.87 -20.10 2.34
N GLY A 303 -6.61 -19.68 3.38
CA GLY A 303 -6.09 -19.48 4.73
C GLY A 303 -5.27 -18.20 4.89
N TRP A 304 -5.35 -17.26 3.96
CA TRP A 304 -4.71 -15.94 4.02
C TRP A 304 -5.46 -14.92 3.17
N ALA A 305 -5.35 -13.63 3.53
CA ALA A 305 -5.96 -12.53 2.78
C ALA A 305 -5.19 -11.23 3.04
N GLY A 306 -4.99 -10.44 1.99
CA GLY A 306 -4.27 -9.17 2.04
C GLY A 306 -2.76 -9.34 1.87
N VAL A 307 -2.14 -8.34 1.24
CA VAL A 307 -0.69 -8.20 1.10
C VAL A 307 -0.31 -6.72 1.14
N LEU A 308 0.90 -6.37 1.57
CA LEU A 308 1.40 -5.01 1.40
C LEU A 308 2.01 -4.84 0.00
N THR A 309 1.87 -3.66 -0.59
CA THR A 309 2.60 -3.31 -1.83
C THR A 309 4.10 -3.44 -1.63
N VAL A 310 4.89 -3.43 -2.70
CA VAL A 310 6.33 -3.24 -2.57
C VAL A 310 6.64 -1.89 -1.91
N PRO A 311 7.78 -1.71 -1.22
CA PRO A 311 8.23 -0.38 -0.81
C PRO A 311 8.40 0.52 -2.03
N ARG A 312 7.78 1.71 -1.99
CA ARG A 312 7.89 2.71 -3.05
C ARG A 312 8.64 3.92 -2.55
N GLU A 313 9.71 4.32 -3.22
CA GLU A 313 10.25 5.66 -3.03
C GLU A 313 9.25 6.68 -3.56
N ILE A 314 8.92 7.67 -2.73
CA ILE A 314 7.90 8.68 -3.03
C ILE A 314 8.43 10.10 -2.82
N HIS A 315 8.04 11.01 -3.71
CA HIS A 315 8.30 12.45 -3.58
C HIS A 315 7.29 13.26 -4.39
N VAL A 316 7.22 14.56 -4.12
CA VAL A 316 6.55 15.52 -5.02
C VAL A 316 7.59 16.03 -6.02
N GLY A 317 7.31 15.86 -7.31
CA GLY A 317 8.15 16.35 -8.40
C GLY A 317 8.16 17.87 -8.51
N GLY A 318 9.14 18.43 -9.21
CA GLY A 318 9.24 19.88 -9.42
C GLY A 318 8.09 20.49 -10.23
N ASP A 319 7.30 19.65 -10.89
CA ASP A 319 6.06 20.00 -11.59
C ASP A 319 4.80 19.89 -10.71
N GLY A 320 4.96 19.62 -9.41
CA GLY A 320 3.85 19.48 -8.47
C GLY A 320 3.10 18.14 -8.59
N THR A 321 3.71 17.11 -9.20
CA THR A 321 3.10 15.78 -9.32
C THR A 321 3.64 14.80 -8.28
N LEU A 322 2.80 13.90 -7.75
CA LEU A 322 3.25 12.83 -6.87
C LEU A 322 3.95 11.74 -7.70
N ARG A 323 5.19 11.41 -7.35
CA ARG A 323 6.06 10.50 -8.11
C ARG A 323 6.49 9.33 -7.25
N GLN A 324 6.24 8.13 -7.75
CA GLN A 324 6.57 6.87 -7.10
C GLN A 324 7.43 5.98 -7.99
N ARG A 325 8.32 5.21 -7.38
CA ARG A 325 9.05 4.10 -8.02
C ARG A 325 9.30 2.99 -7.00
N PRO A 326 9.40 1.71 -7.38
CA PRO A 326 9.81 0.67 -6.44
C PRO A 326 11.17 1.02 -5.84
N ALA A 327 11.35 0.74 -4.54
CA ALA A 327 12.60 0.97 -3.86
C ALA A 327 13.75 0.26 -4.58
N THR A 328 14.89 0.96 -4.65
CA THR A 328 16.04 0.55 -5.47
C THR A 328 16.56 -0.84 -5.06
N GLU A 329 16.46 -1.18 -3.77
CA GLU A 329 16.86 -2.46 -3.20
C GLU A 329 16.19 -3.66 -3.88
N LEU A 330 14.94 -3.52 -4.33
CA LEU A 330 14.20 -4.60 -4.99
C LEU A 330 14.85 -5.09 -6.28
N LEU A 331 15.75 -4.30 -6.89
CA LEU A 331 16.53 -4.75 -8.03
C LEU A 331 17.41 -5.96 -7.70
N ALA A 332 17.81 -6.13 -6.43
CA ALA A 332 18.59 -7.28 -5.98
C ALA A 332 17.78 -8.59 -5.95
N LEU A 333 16.44 -8.52 -6.05
CA LEU A 333 15.59 -9.69 -6.22
C LEU A 333 15.57 -10.21 -7.67
N ARG A 334 16.07 -9.46 -8.65
CA ARG A 334 16.13 -9.92 -10.04
C ARG A 334 17.07 -11.12 -10.15
N GLY A 335 16.53 -12.23 -10.62
CA GLY A 335 17.23 -13.46 -10.94
C GLY A 335 17.58 -13.56 -12.42
N GLU A 336 17.34 -14.75 -13.00
CA GLU A 336 17.59 -15.00 -14.42
C GLU A 336 16.75 -14.07 -15.29
N ARG A 337 17.39 -13.48 -16.32
CA ARG A 337 16.67 -12.73 -17.35
C ARG A 337 16.05 -13.69 -18.35
N THR A 338 14.74 -13.90 -18.26
CA THR A 338 13.98 -14.85 -19.09
C THR A 338 13.48 -14.26 -20.41
N VAL A 339 13.32 -12.94 -20.48
CA VAL A 339 12.96 -12.23 -21.71
C VAL A 339 13.97 -11.13 -22.00
N GLN A 340 14.42 -11.06 -23.25
CA GLN A 340 15.12 -9.93 -23.83
C GLN A 340 14.65 -9.81 -25.28
N ALA A 341 13.74 -8.88 -25.55
CA ALA A 341 13.12 -8.72 -26.86
C ALA A 341 13.11 -7.25 -27.28
N GLU A 342 13.66 -6.96 -28.45
CA GLU A 342 13.58 -5.65 -29.09
C GLU A 342 13.06 -5.83 -30.51
N GLY A 343 12.11 -4.98 -30.91
CA GLY A 343 11.50 -5.12 -32.23
C GLY A 343 10.42 -4.10 -32.53
N ALA A 344 9.70 -4.37 -33.61
CA ALA A 344 8.52 -3.62 -33.99
C ALA A 344 7.45 -4.55 -34.56
N THR A 345 6.20 -4.35 -34.14
CA THR A 345 5.04 -5.05 -34.70
C THR A 345 4.08 -4.06 -35.37
N HIS A 346 3.33 -4.57 -36.35
CA HIS A 346 2.33 -3.85 -37.12
C HIS A 346 1.14 -4.78 -37.43
N GLY A 347 -0.08 -4.26 -37.31
CA GLY A 347 -1.29 -5.05 -37.56
C GLY A 347 -1.79 -5.82 -36.33
N PRO A 348 -2.86 -6.62 -36.45
CA PRO A 348 -3.55 -7.20 -35.30
C PRO A 348 -2.87 -8.45 -34.70
N GLU A 349 -1.92 -9.05 -35.43
CA GLU A 349 -1.26 -10.28 -35.00
C GLU A 349 -0.32 -10.03 -33.82
N PRO A 350 -0.48 -10.77 -32.71
CA PRO A 350 0.41 -10.63 -31.55
C PRO A 350 1.81 -11.16 -31.88
N VAL A 351 2.83 -10.57 -31.25
CA VAL A 351 4.21 -11.06 -31.30
C VAL A 351 4.59 -11.65 -29.95
N GLU A 352 4.96 -12.92 -29.93
CA GLU A 352 5.51 -13.59 -28.74
C GLU A 352 6.87 -13.00 -28.38
N LEU A 353 7.02 -12.55 -27.13
CA LEU A 353 8.25 -11.97 -26.60
C LEU A 353 9.06 -13.00 -25.81
N GLY A 354 8.39 -13.97 -25.19
CA GLY A 354 9.02 -15.05 -24.43
C GLY A 354 8.17 -15.54 -23.27
N ASN A 355 8.71 -16.54 -22.57
CA ASN A 355 8.08 -17.10 -21.37
C ASN A 355 8.56 -16.36 -20.12
N VAL A 356 7.69 -16.26 -19.12
CA VAL A 356 8.01 -15.75 -17.79
C VAL A 356 7.45 -16.70 -16.72
N GLY A 357 8.06 -16.68 -15.53
CA GLY A 357 7.50 -17.30 -14.34
C GLY A 357 6.26 -16.57 -13.81
N ARG A 358 5.83 -16.97 -12.61
CA ARG A 358 4.70 -16.33 -11.91
C ARG A 358 5.10 -15.12 -11.08
N ALA A 359 6.40 -14.96 -10.82
CA ALA A 359 6.97 -13.79 -10.16
C ALA A 359 8.10 -13.26 -11.03
N PHE A 360 7.96 -12.03 -11.53
CA PHE A 360 8.95 -11.40 -12.40
C PHE A 360 8.93 -9.87 -12.28
N ASP A 361 10.08 -9.27 -12.56
CA ASP A 361 10.23 -7.83 -12.75
C ASP A 361 10.42 -7.58 -14.25
N LEU A 362 9.60 -6.72 -14.83
CA LEU A 362 9.64 -6.39 -16.25
C LEU A 362 9.94 -4.90 -16.42
N THR A 363 10.81 -4.57 -17.38
CA THR A 363 10.96 -3.20 -17.89
C THR A 363 10.62 -3.18 -19.37
N ALA A 364 9.84 -2.20 -19.79
CA ALA A 364 9.51 -2.01 -21.19
C ALA A 364 9.63 -0.55 -21.59
N ARG A 365 10.19 -0.33 -22.78
CA ARG A 365 10.08 0.92 -23.53
C ARG A 365 9.17 0.69 -24.71
N LEU A 366 8.04 1.39 -24.75
CA LEU A 366 6.99 1.22 -25.77
C LEU A 366 6.83 2.52 -26.57
N GLU A 367 6.85 2.42 -27.90
CA GLU A 367 6.62 3.57 -28.80
C GLU A 367 5.46 3.24 -29.74
N PRO A 368 4.21 3.48 -29.30
CA PRO A 368 3.04 3.19 -30.10
C PRO A 368 2.66 4.36 -31.03
N THR A 369 2.07 4.06 -32.19
CA THR A 369 1.44 5.07 -33.07
C THR A 369 -0.08 5.19 -32.88
N GLY A 370 -0.63 4.52 -31.86
CA GLY A 370 -2.05 4.30 -31.62
C GLY A 370 -2.24 3.36 -30.44
N THR A 371 -3.34 2.61 -30.40
CA THR A 371 -3.58 1.65 -29.30
C THR A 371 -2.71 0.41 -29.42
N ALA A 372 -1.86 0.15 -28.42
CA ALA A 372 -0.94 -0.98 -28.39
C ALA A 372 -0.47 -1.29 -26.96
N GLY A 373 0.17 -2.44 -26.73
CA GLY A 373 0.68 -2.75 -25.40
C GLY A 373 1.22 -4.17 -25.25
N LEU A 374 1.24 -4.61 -24.00
CA LEU A 374 1.69 -5.95 -23.59
C LEU A 374 0.50 -6.76 -23.09
N ARG A 375 0.53 -8.07 -23.34
CA ARG A 375 -0.41 -9.04 -22.77
C ARG A 375 0.37 -10.13 -22.06
N LEU A 376 -0.03 -10.43 -20.83
CA LEU A 376 0.46 -11.56 -20.05
C LEU A 376 -0.57 -12.69 -20.17
N LEU A 377 -0.25 -13.73 -20.94
CA LEU A 377 -1.08 -14.92 -21.07
C LEU A 377 -0.74 -15.90 -19.95
N THR A 378 -1.75 -16.32 -19.20
CA THR A 378 -1.59 -17.26 -18.08
C THR A 378 -2.02 -18.69 -18.43
N THR A 379 -2.62 -18.89 -19.61
CA THR A 379 -2.92 -20.20 -20.20
C THR A 379 -2.25 -20.43 -21.57
N PRO A 380 -1.98 -21.71 -21.94
CA PRO A 380 -1.40 -22.04 -23.26
C PRO A 380 -2.30 -21.68 -24.45
N ASP A 381 -3.62 -21.74 -24.30
CA ASP A 381 -4.59 -21.42 -25.35
C ASP A 381 -4.89 -19.91 -25.46
N GLY A 382 -4.40 -19.12 -24.51
CA GLY A 382 -4.60 -17.67 -24.46
C GLY A 382 -6.00 -17.22 -24.07
N SER A 383 -6.81 -18.11 -23.48
CA SER A 383 -8.14 -17.78 -22.95
C SER A 383 -8.08 -16.96 -21.65
N GLU A 384 -6.98 -17.04 -20.89
CA GLU A 384 -6.77 -16.30 -19.65
C GLU A 384 -5.55 -15.37 -19.79
N TYR A 385 -5.73 -14.08 -19.50
CA TYR A 385 -4.69 -13.06 -19.65
C TYR A 385 -4.96 -11.77 -18.87
N LEU A 386 -3.87 -11.07 -18.55
CA LEU A 386 -3.87 -9.67 -18.09
C LEU A 386 -3.39 -8.77 -19.23
N ASP A 387 -4.14 -7.72 -19.55
CA ASP A 387 -3.77 -6.75 -20.58
C ASP A 387 -3.21 -5.46 -19.98
N ILE A 388 -2.12 -4.95 -20.56
CA ILE A 388 -1.51 -3.64 -20.24
C ILE A 388 -1.42 -2.86 -21.56
N ARG A 389 -2.34 -1.94 -21.77
CA ARG A 389 -2.56 -1.25 -23.05
C ARG A 389 -2.32 0.25 -22.92
N LEU A 390 -1.50 0.80 -23.81
CA LEU A 390 -1.39 2.22 -24.06
C LEU A 390 -2.50 2.65 -25.03
N ASP A 391 -3.29 3.63 -24.62
CA ASP A 391 -4.27 4.30 -25.45
C ASP A 391 -3.75 5.71 -25.78
N ALA A 392 -3.02 5.80 -26.89
CA ALA A 392 -2.33 7.03 -27.27
C ALA A 392 -3.28 8.17 -27.66
N GLU A 393 -4.53 7.85 -28.04
CA GLU A 393 -5.56 8.86 -28.34
C GLU A 393 -6.17 9.42 -27.06
N ALA A 394 -6.48 8.56 -26.09
CA ALA A 394 -6.99 8.98 -24.78
C ALA A 394 -5.91 9.58 -23.86
N GLY A 395 -4.63 9.28 -24.10
CA GLY A 395 -3.53 9.67 -23.21
C GLY A 395 -3.51 8.89 -21.91
N GLU A 396 -3.74 7.58 -22.00
CA GLU A 396 -3.91 6.71 -20.85
C GLU A 396 -3.16 5.39 -21.02
N LEU A 397 -2.75 4.80 -19.89
CA LEU A 397 -2.44 3.39 -19.79
C LEU A 397 -3.61 2.70 -19.10
N VAL A 398 -4.11 1.63 -19.72
CA VAL A 398 -5.22 0.81 -19.21
C VAL A 398 -4.66 -0.56 -18.83
N VAL A 399 -4.93 -1.00 -17.61
CA VAL A 399 -4.70 -2.38 -17.17
C VAL A 399 -6.05 -3.07 -17.00
N ASP A 400 -6.25 -4.16 -17.72
CA ASP A 400 -7.53 -4.87 -17.80
C ASP A 400 -7.36 -6.31 -17.31
N ARG A 401 -8.13 -6.65 -16.27
CA ARG A 401 -8.16 -7.97 -15.64
C ARG A 401 -9.45 -8.76 -15.87
N ASP A 402 -10.33 -8.33 -16.78
CA ASP A 402 -11.60 -9.05 -17.06
C ASP A 402 -11.37 -10.49 -17.55
N HIS A 403 -10.20 -10.75 -18.13
CA HIS A 403 -9.81 -12.07 -18.61
C HIS A 403 -8.68 -12.70 -17.78
N ALA A 404 -8.29 -12.10 -16.66
CA ALA A 404 -7.12 -12.55 -15.90
C ALA A 404 -7.40 -13.73 -14.96
N SER A 405 -8.62 -14.28 -15.00
CA SER A 405 -9.03 -15.50 -14.30
C SER A 405 -10.14 -16.20 -15.08
N LEU A 406 -10.07 -17.54 -15.17
CA LEU A 406 -11.17 -18.39 -15.62
C LEU A 406 -12.13 -18.77 -14.48
N ASP A 407 -11.75 -18.51 -13.22
CA ASP A 407 -12.61 -18.72 -12.06
C ASP A 407 -13.46 -17.47 -11.82
N THR A 408 -14.79 -17.63 -11.85
CA THR A 408 -15.76 -16.53 -11.72
C THR A 408 -15.79 -15.88 -10.34
N ARG A 409 -15.11 -16.48 -9.35
CA ARG A 409 -14.95 -15.90 -8.01
C ARG A 409 -13.87 -14.81 -7.98
N ALA A 410 -13.09 -14.64 -9.04
CA ALA A 410 -12.17 -13.51 -9.19
C ALA A 410 -12.92 -12.29 -9.75
N HIS A 411 -12.54 -11.09 -9.31
CA HIS A 411 -13.18 -9.86 -9.76
C HIS A 411 -12.49 -9.32 -11.02
N GLY A 412 -13.30 -8.91 -11.99
CA GLY A 412 -12.85 -8.25 -13.23
C GLY A 412 -12.59 -6.75 -13.04
N GLY A 413 -12.43 -6.05 -14.16
CA GLY A 413 -12.33 -4.59 -14.25
C GLY A 413 -11.17 -4.10 -15.12
N ALA A 414 -11.36 -2.91 -15.68
CA ALA A 414 -10.34 -2.16 -16.40
C ALA A 414 -10.04 -0.84 -15.69
N TYR A 415 -8.76 -0.58 -15.42
CA TYR A 415 -8.29 0.54 -14.61
C TYR A 415 -7.28 1.37 -15.39
N ARG A 416 -7.28 2.67 -15.16
CA ARG A 416 -6.66 3.63 -16.08
C ARG A 416 -5.79 4.60 -15.29
N MET A 417 -4.63 4.94 -15.83
CA MET A 417 -3.81 6.03 -15.33
C MET A 417 -3.35 6.96 -16.48
N PRO A 418 -3.16 8.27 -16.22
CA PRO A 418 -2.65 9.19 -17.22
C PRO A 418 -1.29 8.73 -17.76
N CYS A 419 -1.15 8.74 -19.09
CA CYS A 419 0.06 8.30 -19.78
C CYS A 419 0.47 9.32 -20.85
N PRO A 420 1.75 9.72 -20.91
CA PRO A 420 2.19 10.70 -21.91
C PRO A 420 2.00 10.20 -23.35
N THR A 421 1.57 11.09 -24.24
CA THR A 421 1.37 10.80 -25.67
C THR A 421 2.48 11.39 -26.54
N GLY A 422 2.67 10.84 -27.74
CA GLY A 422 3.63 11.36 -28.72
C GLY A 422 5.11 11.14 -28.40
N GLN A 423 5.42 10.36 -27.36
CA GLN A 423 6.78 10.03 -26.95
C GLN A 423 6.87 8.57 -26.46
N PRO A 424 8.09 8.00 -26.39
CA PRO A 424 8.30 6.68 -25.78
C PRO A 424 7.78 6.62 -24.34
N VAL A 425 7.13 5.51 -23.99
CA VAL A 425 6.64 5.23 -22.65
C VAL A 425 7.53 4.17 -22.01
N ASP A 426 8.26 4.56 -20.97
CA ASP A 426 9.08 3.66 -20.17
C ASP A 426 8.30 3.21 -18.93
N LEU A 427 8.05 1.90 -18.80
CA LEU A 427 7.32 1.31 -17.68
C LEU A 427 8.11 0.18 -17.01
N ARG A 428 7.86 0.01 -15.71
CA ARG A 428 8.30 -1.15 -14.93
C ARG A 428 7.06 -1.85 -14.38
N VAL A 429 6.98 -3.17 -14.51
CA VAL A 429 5.90 -3.99 -13.97
C VAL A 429 6.50 -5.00 -13.01
N VAL A 430 6.07 -4.98 -11.76
CA VAL A 430 6.40 -6.02 -10.79
C VAL A 430 5.20 -6.94 -10.69
N VAL A 431 5.36 -8.20 -11.11
CA VAL A 431 4.35 -9.24 -10.99
C VAL A 431 4.81 -10.25 -9.96
N ASP A 432 3.92 -10.60 -9.03
CA ASP A 432 4.21 -11.55 -7.96
C ASP A 432 2.99 -12.41 -7.67
N HIS A 433 2.85 -13.48 -8.45
CA HIS A 433 1.74 -14.42 -8.42
C HIS A 433 0.37 -13.77 -8.66
N SER A 434 -0.25 -13.19 -7.64
CA SER A 434 -1.60 -12.62 -7.73
C SER A 434 -1.65 -11.10 -7.66
N ILE A 435 -0.51 -10.42 -7.66
CA ILE A 435 -0.44 -8.95 -7.67
C ILE A 435 0.43 -8.46 -8.84
N ALA A 436 0.00 -7.36 -9.45
CA ALA A 436 0.74 -6.61 -10.45
C ALA A 436 0.77 -5.14 -10.05
N GLU A 437 1.97 -4.58 -9.96
CA GLU A 437 2.20 -3.13 -9.78
C GLU A 437 2.86 -2.57 -11.05
N VAL A 438 2.16 -1.65 -11.72
CA VAL A 438 2.60 -1.02 -12.97
C VAL A 438 3.04 0.41 -12.69
N PHE A 439 4.30 0.72 -12.99
CA PHE A 439 4.91 2.03 -12.77
C PHE A 439 5.28 2.68 -14.10
N LEU A 440 4.75 3.87 -14.37
CA LEU A 440 5.25 4.73 -15.44
C LEU A 440 6.50 5.45 -14.96
N THR A 441 7.68 4.99 -15.37
CA THR A 441 8.96 5.48 -14.83
C THR A 441 9.25 6.93 -15.20
N SER A 442 8.66 7.44 -16.29
CA SER A 442 8.79 8.84 -16.75
C SER A 442 7.97 9.83 -15.90
N THR A 443 6.77 9.43 -15.46
CA THR A 443 5.84 10.30 -14.72
C THR A 443 5.78 9.98 -13.23
N GLY A 444 6.23 8.80 -12.80
CA GLY A 444 6.10 8.30 -11.45
C GLY A 444 4.67 7.90 -11.06
N GLN A 445 3.74 7.79 -12.03
CA GLN A 445 2.39 7.29 -11.78
C GLN A 445 2.44 5.76 -11.57
N VAL A 446 1.55 5.27 -10.71
CA VAL A 446 1.48 3.84 -10.33
C VAL A 446 0.03 3.35 -10.37
N LEU A 447 -0.13 2.08 -10.74
CA LEU A 447 -1.39 1.35 -10.73
C LEU A 447 -1.16 -0.04 -10.13
N THR A 448 -1.88 -0.36 -9.06
CA THR A 448 -1.81 -1.65 -8.36
C THR A 448 -3.09 -2.44 -8.51
N LEU A 449 -2.98 -3.70 -8.93
CA LEU A 449 -4.13 -4.61 -8.91
C LEU A 449 -3.75 -6.03 -8.54
N ARG A 450 -4.77 -6.75 -8.11
CA ARG A 450 -4.77 -8.19 -7.90
C ARG A 450 -5.42 -8.90 -9.08
N PHE A 451 -4.95 -10.11 -9.36
CA PHE A 451 -5.53 -11.00 -10.36
C PHE A 451 -5.27 -12.45 -9.95
N TYR A 452 -6.17 -13.37 -10.30
CA TYR A 452 -6.15 -14.75 -9.77
C TYR A 452 -6.15 -15.80 -10.89
N PRO A 453 -5.06 -15.89 -11.66
CA PRO A 453 -4.99 -16.78 -12.82
C PRO A 453 -5.04 -18.26 -12.41
N THR A 454 -5.83 -19.05 -13.12
CA THR A 454 -6.05 -20.47 -12.84
C THR A 454 -5.08 -21.39 -13.61
N GLY A 455 -4.46 -20.86 -14.68
CA GLY A 455 -3.55 -21.60 -15.55
C GLY A 455 -2.32 -22.16 -14.83
N GLN A 456 -2.02 -23.44 -15.08
CA GLN A 456 -0.89 -24.15 -14.46
C GLN A 456 0.38 -24.19 -15.32
N GLY A 457 0.32 -23.65 -16.54
CA GLY A 457 1.45 -23.61 -17.48
C GLY A 457 2.40 -22.43 -17.27
N ALA A 458 3.47 -22.40 -18.06
CA ALA A 458 4.33 -21.23 -18.17
C ALA A 458 3.53 -20.03 -18.71
N TRP A 459 3.77 -18.86 -18.14
CA TRP A 459 3.14 -17.64 -18.62
C TRP A 459 3.93 -17.09 -19.80
N ARG A 460 3.25 -16.36 -20.68
CA ARG A 460 3.84 -15.81 -21.91
C ARG A 460 3.56 -14.33 -22.02
N LEU A 461 4.55 -13.60 -22.51
CA LEU A 461 4.41 -12.19 -22.84
C LEU A 461 4.24 -12.01 -24.34
N GLN A 462 3.25 -11.21 -24.72
CA GLN A 462 3.03 -10.79 -26.10
C GLN A 462 3.03 -9.27 -26.23
N ALA A 463 3.58 -8.77 -27.33
CA ALA A 463 3.31 -7.41 -27.81
C ALA A 463 2.08 -7.43 -28.74
N ARG A 464 1.18 -6.45 -28.57
CA ARG A 464 -0.07 -6.37 -29.32
C ARG A 464 -0.35 -4.96 -29.81
N THR A 465 -1.04 -4.86 -30.95
CA THR A 465 -1.43 -3.61 -31.59
C THR A 465 -2.87 -3.68 -32.07
N ALA A 466 -3.61 -2.58 -31.97
CA ALA A 466 -4.87 -2.42 -32.67
C ALA A 466 -4.64 -2.38 -34.20
N PRO A 467 -5.65 -2.73 -35.03
CA PRO A 467 -5.54 -2.61 -36.48
C PRO A 467 -5.06 -1.22 -36.91
N GLY A 468 -4.11 -1.17 -37.86
CA GLY A 468 -3.54 0.08 -38.36
C GLY A 468 -2.51 0.75 -37.44
N THR A 469 -2.22 0.17 -36.27
CA THR A 469 -1.22 0.68 -35.32
C THR A 469 0.11 -0.04 -35.48
N ARG A 470 1.21 0.68 -35.22
CA ARG A 470 2.55 0.13 -35.03
C ARG A 470 2.98 0.30 -33.58
N LEU A 471 3.73 -0.67 -33.07
CA LEU A 471 4.42 -0.59 -31.78
C LEU A 471 5.89 -0.94 -31.99
N ARG A 472 6.80 -0.03 -31.62
CA ARG A 472 8.19 -0.41 -31.32
C ARG A 472 8.30 -0.74 -29.84
N TYR A 473 9.08 -1.75 -29.51
CA TYR A 473 9.24 -2.21 -28.13
C TYR A 473 10.68 -2.63 -27.86
N ALA A 474 11.13 -2.37 -26.64
CA ALA A 474 12.25 -3.05 -26.00
C ALA A 474 11.75 -3.54 -24.63
N VAL A 475 11.82 -4.85 -24.39
CA VAL A 475 11.27 -5.51 -23.21
C VAL A 475 12.32 -6.45 -22.64
N ASP A 476 12.61 -6.28 -21.36
CA ASP A 476 13.37 -7.24 -20.56
C ASP A 476 12.51 -7.71 -19.39
N ALA A 477 12.58 -9.00 -19.06
CA ALA A 477 11.96 -9.55 -17.86
C ALA A 477 12.95 -10.45 -17.12
N TRP A 478 12.94 -10.35 -15.80
CA TRP A 478 13.75 -11.14 -14.88
C TRP A 478 12.85 -11.91 -13.94
N GLU A 479 13.13 -13.19 -13.71
CA GLU A 479 12.53 -13.93 -12.60
C GLU A 479 12.75 -13.15 -11.30
N LEU A 480 11.75 -13.15 -10.43
CA LEU A 480 11.82 -12.45 -9.16
C LEU A 480 12.06 -13.45 -8.04
N HIS A 481 13.21 -13.33 -7.38
CA HIS A 481 13.50 -14.12 -6.19
C HIS A 481 12.59 -13.70 -5.02
N PRO A 482 12.20 -14.65 -4.15
CA PRO A 482 11.40 -14.35 -2.98
C PRO A 482 12.17 -13.46 -2.00
N LEU A 483 11.44 -12.65 -1.23
CA LEU A 483 11.97 -12.04 -0.01
C LEU A 483 12.51 -13.12 0.92
N VAL A 484 13.62 -12.83 1.60
CA VAL A 484 14.17 -13.74 2.60
C VAL A 484 13.43 -13.52 3.91
N ILE A 485 12.42 -14.33 4.20
CA ILE A 485 11.74 -14.33 5.50
C ILE A 485 12.46 -15.28 6.46
N LYS A 486 13.13 -14.74 7.47
CA LYS A 486 13.83 -15.54 8.49
C LYS A 486 12.82 -16.38 9.27
N THR A 487 13.25 -17.57 9.71
CA THR A 487 12.45 -18.38 10.62
C THR A 487 12.23 -17.62 11.94
N PRO A 488 10.99 -17.50 12.44
CA PRO A 488 10.73 -16.83 13.70
C PRO A 488 11.49 -17.52 14.85
N THR A 489 11.90 -16.75 15.84
CA THR A 489 12.33 -17.32 17.13
C THR A 489 11.17 -18.08 17.77
N ALA A 490 11.45 -19.09 18.61
CA ALA A 490 10.42 -20.02 19.11
C ALA A 490 9.17 -19.33 19.70
N GLY A 491 9.32 -18.18 20.37
CA GLY A 491 8.20 -17.41 20.93
C GLY A 491 7.32 -16.70 19.89
N ALA A 492 7.90 -16.20 18.79
CA ALA A 492 7.14 -15.59 17.70
C ALA A 492 6.41 -16.67 16.86
N ALA A 493 7.04 -17.83 16.67
CA ALA A 493 6.46 -18.95 15.92
C ALA A 493 5.12 -19.44 16.52
N GLU A 494 5.00 -19.47 17.85
CA GLU A 494 3.75 -19.85 18.53
C GLU A 494 2.61 -18.86 18.29
N GLN A 495 2.91 -17.55 18.21
CA GLN A 495 1.89 -16.51 18.04
C GLN A 495 1.30 -16.50 16.62
N TYR A 496 2.13 -16.74 15.59
CA TYR A 496 1.68 -16.93 14.21
C TYR A 496 1.13 -18.34 13.93
N GLY A 497 1.20 -19.26 14.91
CA GLY A 497 0.84 -20.68 14.77
C GLY A 497 -0.41 -21.13 15.56
N ARG A 498 -1.00 -20.29 16.42
CA ARG A 498 -2.18 -20.66 17.23
C ARG A 498 -3.46 -20.68 16.39
N THR A 499 -3.90 -21.87 15.98
CA THR A 499 -5.28 -22.13 15.55
C THR A 499 -6.21 -22.12 16.76
N GLY A 500 -6.55 -20.93 17.25
CA GLY A 500 -7.54 -20.77 18.32
C GLY A 500 -8.95 -20.72 17.75
N LEU A 501 -9.58 -21.88 17.54
CA LEU A 501 -11.04 -21.96 17.50
C LEU A 501 -11.56 -21.54 18.88
N LYS A 502 -11.95 -20.28 19.04
CA LYS A 502 -12.86 -19.90 20.13
C LYS A 502 -14.25 -20.31 19.68
N GLU A 503 -14.76 -21.39 20.26
CA GLU A 503 -16.18 -21.71 20.20
C GLU A 503 -16.98 -20.50 20.70
N ALA A 504 -17.94 -20.04 19.90
CA ALA A 504 -18.89 -19.02 20.31
C ALA A 504 -19.70 -19.54 21.52
N PRO A 505 -19.90 -18.73 22.58
CA PRO A 505 -20.87 -19.10 23.61
C PRO A 505 -22.28 -19.12 22.99
N GLN A 506 -23.02 -20.18 23.29
CA GLN A 506 -24.41 -20.41 22.88
C GLN A 506 -25.36 -19.27 23.28
#